data_AF-A0A6V6YTY5-F1
#
_entry.id   AF-A0A6V6YTY5-F1
#
_cell.length_a   1.000
_cell.length_b   1.000
_cell.length_c   1.000
_cell.angle_alpha   90.00
_cell.angle_beta   90.00
_cell.angle_gamma   90.00
#
_symmetry.space_group_name_H-M   'P 1'
#
loop_
_entity.id
_entity.type
_entity.pdbx_description
1 polymer ?
#
loop_
_entity_poly.entity_id
_entity_poly.type
_entity_poly.pdbx_seq_one_letter_code
_entity_poly.pdbx_strand_id
1 'polypeptide(L)'
;MQKLELQAEEERHQRKILEMELKAENELNIQEYEKHILELELQTKSSEVAGKSLSIAKQSEMIENIQSILDSEKDFNKLKSEIKKAIKINEVNKHEWEIFETNLNQIHNEFIINLSKKFPNLTPKDIKLCVYLKMNLSSKEIAPLMNISFRGVELHRYRLRKKLNLSQEDNLSKFLLSL
;
A
#
# COMPACT_ATOMS: atom_id res chain seq x y z
N MET A 1 -47.25 -27.41 42.77
CA MET A 1 -46.30 -26.39 43.27
C MET A 1 -44.88 -26.82 42.94
N GLN A 2 -44.31 -27.81 43.64
CA GLN A 2 -42.91 -28.25 43.46
C GLN A 2 -42.50 -28.66 42.03
N LYS A 3 -43.39 -29.36 41.30
CA LYS A 3 -43.13 -29.75 39.89
C LYS A 3 -43.11 -28.57 38.92
N LEU A 4 -43.91 -27.53 39.19
CA LEU A 4 -43.96 -26.31 38.37
C LEU A 4 -42.73 -25.43 38.60
N GLU A 5 -42.24 -25.38 39.84
CA GLU A 5 -40.99 -24.67 40.19
C GLU A 5 -39.77 -25.34 39.52
N LEU A 6 -39.68 -26.67 39.57
CA LEU A 6 -38.61 -27.43 38.91
C LEU A 6 -38.61 -27.19 37.38
N GLN A 7 -39.78 -27.19 36.76
CA GLN A 7 -39.92 -26.96 35.31
C GLN A 7 -39.53 -25.51 34.91
N ALA A 8 -39.88 -24.52 35.75
CA ALA A 8 -39.46 -23.14 35.54
C ALA A 8 -37.95 -22.93 35.73
N GLU A 9 -37.32 -23.71 36.63
CA GLU A 9 -35.88 -23.70 36.84
C GLU A 9 -35.14 -24.34 35.66
N GLU A 10 -35.63 -25.46 35.13
CA GLU A 10 -35.13 -26.09 33.89
C GLU A 10 -35.20 -25.13 32.69
N GLU A 11 -36.34 -24.44 32.48
CA GLU A 11 -36.48 -23.47 31.40
C GLU A 11 -35.51 -22.28 31.54
N ARG A 12 -35.27 -21.81 32.77
CA ARG A 12 -34.28 -20.76 33.04
C ARG A 12 -32.86 -21.23 32.72
N HIS A 13 -32.52 -22.46 33.08
CA HIS A 13 -31.22 -23.05 32.75
C HIS A 13 -31.05 -23.22 31.23
N GLN A 14 -32.05 -23.72 30.53
CA GLN A 14 -32.03 -23.84 29.06
C GLN A 14 -31.86 -22.49 28.37
N ARG A 15 -32.59 -21.45 28.81
CA ARG A 15 -32.42 -20.09 28.28
C ARG A 15 -31.02 -19.55 28.51
N LYS A 16 -30.44 -19.81 29.68
CA LYS A 16 -29.08 -19.36 30.01
C LYS A 16 -28.01 -20.06 29.18
N ILE A 17 -28.18 -21.37 28.92
CA ILE A 17 -27.31 -22.13 28.01
C ILE A 17 -27.40 -21.56 26.60
N LEU A 18 -28.61 -21.36 26.08
CA LEU A 18 -28.80 -20.80 24.74
C LEU A 18 -28.21 -19.38 24.61
N GLU A 19 -28.33 -18.55 25.65
CA GLU A 19 -27.71 -17.22 25.65
C GLU A 19 -26.18 -17.29 25.66
N MET A 20 -25.60 -18.26 26.37
CA MET A 20 -24.16 -18.50 26.35
C MET A 20 -23.66 -19.02 25.00
N GLU A 21 -24.38 -19.95 24.39
CA GLU A 21 -24.08 -20.48 23.05
C GLU A 21 -24.12 -19.37 22.00
N LEU A 22 -25.15 -18.53 22.02
CA LEU A 22 -25.28 -17.39 21.11
C LEU A 22 -24.15 -16.36 21.30
N LYS A 23 -23.73 -16.10 22.54
CA LYS A 23 -22.59 -15.21 22.82
C LYS A 23 -21.28 -15.81 22.28
N ALA A 24 -21.04 -17.09 22.52
CA ALA A 24 -19.85 -17.78 22.02
C ALA A 24 -19.80 -17.81 20.48
N GLU A 25 -20.94 -18.05 19.82
CA GLU A 25 -21.04 -18.00 18.36
C GLU A 25 -20.76 -16.60 17.80
N ASN A 26 -21.30 -15.56 18.43
CA ASN A 26 -21.02 -14.18 18.03
C ASN A 26 -19.54 -13.79 18.24
N GLU A 27 -18.93 -14.18 19.36
CA GLU A 27 -17.50 -13.96 19.62
C GLU A 27 -16.63 -14.68 18.58
N LEU A 28 -16.97 -15.92 18.23
CA LEU A 28 -16.27 -16.67 17.19
C LEU A 28 -16.37 -15.97 15.83
N ASN A 29 -17.57 -15.53 15.43
CA ASN A 29 -17.77 -14.80 14.19
C ASN A 29 -16.95 -13.51 14.15
N ILE A 30 -16.90 -12.74 15.24
CA ILE A 30 -16.07 -11.53 15.34
C ILE A 30 -14.59 -11.87 15.16
N GLN A 31 -14.09 -12.92 15.82
CA GLN A 31 -12.70 -13.36 15.68
C GLN A 31 -12.37 -13.80 14.26
N GLU A 32 -13.28 -14.49 13.57
CA GLU A 32 -13.09 -14.88 12.17
C GLU A 32 -13.01 -13.66 11.25
N TYR A 33 -13.87 -12.66 11.45
CA TYR A 33 -13.81 -11.39 10.72
C TYR A 33 -12.49 -10.64 10.97
N GLU A 34 -12.06 -10.52 12.23
CA GLU A 34 -10.80 -9.86 12.59
C GLU A 34 -9.59 -10.57 11.96
N LYS A 35 -9.58 -11.91 12.02
CA LYS A 35 -8.54 -12.72 11.38
C LYS A 35 -8.49 -12.47 9.88
N HIS A 36 -9.64 -12.44 9.22
CA HIS A 36 -9.70 -12.21 7.77
C HIS A 36 -9.16 -10.82 7.39
N ILE A 37 -9.52 -9.78 8.15
CA ILE A 37 -8.99 -8.43 7.96
C ILE A 37 -7.46 -8.43 8.13
N LEU A 38 -6.95 -9.10 9.17
CA LEU A 38 -5.51 -9.16 9.43
C LEU A 38 -4.74 -9.89 8.31
N GLU A 39 -5.32 -10.96 7.76
CA GLU A 39 -4.74 -11.68 6.61
C GLU A 39 -4.64 -10.79 5.36
N LEU A 40 -5.68 -9.99 5.08
CA LEU A 40 -5.67 -9.03 3.98
C LEU A 40 -4.62 -7.93 4.18
N GLU A 41 -4.49 -7.41 5.41
CA GLU A 41 -3.47 -6.43 5.74
C GLU A 41 -2.05 -7.00 5.56
N LEU A 42 -1.84 -8.24 6.00
CA LEU A 42 -0.56 -8.93 5.89
C LEU A 42 -0.19 -9.21 4.42
N GLN A 43 -1.15 -9.64 3.61
CA GLN A 43 -0.94 -9.84 2.17
C GLN A 43 -0.59 -8.54 1.45
N THR A 44 -1.26 -7.45 1.82
CA THR A 44 -0.97 -6.11 1.29
C THR A 44 0.46 -5.71 1.67
N LYS A 45 0.82 -5.75 2.96
CA LYS A 45 2.17 -5.43 3.43
C LYS A 45 3.27 -6.28 2.79
N SER A 46 3.03 -7.58 2.64
CA SER A 46 3.97 -8.49 2.00
C SER A 46 4.23 -8.09 0.54
N SER A 47 3.17 -7.76 -0.21
CA SER A 47 3.27 -7.33 -1.60
C SER A 47 4.00 -5.98 -1.74
N GLU A 48 3.77 -5.05 -0.81
CA GLU A 48 4.46 -3.76 -0.74
C GLU A 48 5.97 -3.94 -0.53
N VAL A 49 6.35 -4.78 0.43
CA VAL A 49 7.76 -5.07 0.76
C VAL A 49 8.44 -5.76 -0.42
N ALA A 50 7.79 -6.75 -1.03
CA ALA A 50 8.34 -7.46 -2.17
C ALA A 50 8.62 -6.52 -3.36
N GLY A 51 7.69 -5.62 -3.70
CA GLY A 51 7.87 -4.65 -4.78
C GLY A 51 9.03 -3.68 -4.54
N LYS A 52 9.15 -3.16 -3.31
CA LYS A 52 10.28 -2.29 -2.93
C LYS A 52 11.61 -3.04 -2.97
N SER A 53 11.68 -4.24 -2.40
CA SER A 53 12.88 -5.05 -2.37
C SER A 53 13.36 -5.40 -3.77
N LEU A 54 12.45 -5.74 -4.68
CA LEU A 54 12.76 -6.01 -6.08
C LEU A 54 13.31 -4.77 -6.79
N SER A 55 12.68 -3.59 -6.57
CA SER A 55 13.16 -2.34 -7.15
C SER A 55 14.55 -1.95 -6.66
N ILE A 56 14.81 -2.12 -5.35
CA ILE A 56 16.13 -1.86 -4.75
C ILE A 56 17.17 -2.82 -5.33
N ALA A 57 16.87 -4.13 -5.38
CA ALA A 57 17.80 -5.13 -5.92
C ALA A 57 18.19 -4.81 -7.36
N LYS A 58 17.22 -4.46 -8.22
CA LYS A 58 17.49 -4.08 -9.62
C LYS A 58 18.28 -2.78 -9.75
N GLN A 59 18.03 -1.79 -8.88
CA GLN A 59 18.83 -0.57 -8.86
C GLN A 59 20.27 -0.85 -8.42
N SER A 60 20.47 -1.68 -7.41
CA SER A 60 21.81 -2.10 -6.97
C SER A 60 22.55 -2.83 -8.09
N GLU A 61 21.91 -3.79 -8.77
CA GLU A 61 22.49 -4.50 -9.91
C GLU A 61 22.87 -3.54 -11.06
N MET A 62 22.03 -2.55 -11.36
CA MET A 62 22.35 -1.53 -12.36
C MET A 62 23.58 -0.69 -11.96
N ILE A 63 23.68 -0.29 -10.68
CA ILE A 63 24.81 0.48 -10.18
C ILE A 63 26.09 -0.34 -10.27
N GLU A 64 26.07 -1.60 -9.86
CA GLU A 64 27.20 -2.52 -9.97
C GLU A 64 27.64 -2.70 -11.43
N ASN A 65 26.69 -2.87 -12.36
CA ASN A 65 26.97 -2.95 -13.79
C ASN A 65 27.62 -1.67 -14.33
N ILE A 66 27.12 -0.49 -13.94
CA ILE A 66 27.72 0.79 -14.36
C ILE A 66 29.11 0.98 -13.76
N GLN A 67 29.33 0.60 -12.50
CA GLN A 67 30.64 0.64 -11.86
C GLN A 67 31.63 -0.28 -12.58
N SER A 68 31.23 -1.50 -12.90
CA SER A 68 32.05 -2.44 -13.69
C SER A 68 32.43 -1.88 -15.06
N ILE A 69 31.50 -1.24 -15.76
CA ILE A 69 31.77 -0.56 -17.05
C ILE A 69 32.78 0.60 -16.87
N LEU A 70 32.62 1.39 -15.81
CA LEU A 70 33.54 2.49 -15.48
C LEU A 70 34.95 2.03 -15.13
N ASP A 71 35.09 0.88 -14.49
CA ASP A 71 36.38 0.32 -14.08
C ASP A 71 37.12 -0.40 -15.23
N SER A 72 36.36 -0.97 -16.19
CA SER A 72 36.91 -1.81 -17.25
C SER A 72 37.19 -1.08 -18.57
N GLU A 73 36.39 -0.06 -18.93
CA GLU A 73 36.49 0.62 -20.23
C GLU A 73 37.17 1.99 -20.11
N LYS A 74 38.28 2.16 -20.84
CA LYS A 74 39.07 3.40 -20.85
C LYS A 74 38.77 4.27 -22.07
N ASP A 75 38.15 3.72 -23.11
CA ASP A 75 37.69 4.47 -24.27
C ASP A 75 36.39 5.20 -23.95
N PHE A 76 36.44 6.54 -23.95
CA PHE A 76 35.31 7.40 -23.64
C PHE A 76 34.08 7.17 -24.54
N ASN A 77 34.27 6.85 -25.82
CA ASN A 77 33.17 6.65 -26.76
C ASN A 77 32.48 5.29 -26.53
N LYS A 78 33.25 4.25 -26.22
CA LYS A 78 32.69 2.95 -25.83
C LYS A 78 32.00 3.03 -24.49
N LEU A 79 32.64 3.65 -23.48
CA LEU A 79 32.08 3.88 -22.16
C LEU A 79 30.70 4.57 -22.24
N LYS A 80 30.61 5.65 -23.03
CA LYS A 80 29.35 6.37 -23.26
C LYS A 80 28.27 5.50 -23.91
N SER A 81 28.66 4.61 -24.83
CA SER A 81 27.75 3.70 -25.52
C SER A 81 27.23 2.61 -24.58
N GLU A 82 28.11 2.01 -23.78
CA GLU A 82 27.78 0.92 -22.87
C GLU A 82 26.94 1.39 -21.69
N ILE A 83 27.27 2.53 -21.09
CA ILE A 83 26.42 3.15 -20.05
C ILE A 83 25.03 3.47 -20.61
N LYS A 84 24.94 4.00 -21.84
CA LYS A 84 23.63 4.22 -22.50
C LYS A 84 22.85 2.93 -22.70
N LYS A 85 23.52 1.83 -23.06
CA LYS A 85 22.88 0.51 -23.19
C LYS A 85 22.40 -0.01 -21.84
N ALA A 86 23.22 0.05 -20.79
CA ALA A 86 22.86 -0.37 -19.43
C ALA A 86 21.64 0.41 -18.90
N ILE A 87 21.60 1.72 -19.12
CA ILE A 87 20.44 2.56 -18.78
C ILE A 87 19.20 2.15 -19.59
N LYS A 88 19.34 1.91 -20.90
CA LYS A 88 18.22 1.55 -21.78
C LYS A 88 17.66 0.15 -21.49
N ILE A 89 18.50 -0.81 -21.08
CA ILE A 89 18.05 -2.13 -20.63
C ILE A 89 17.19 -1.99 -19.37
N ASN A 90 17.52 -1.05 -18.48
CA ASN A 90 16.69 -0.79 -17.31
C ASN A 90 15.35 -0.11 -17.65
N GLU A 91 15.21 0.55 -18.81
CA GLU A 91 13.90 0.98 -19.31
C GLU A 91 12.98 -0.20 -19.70
N VAL A 92 13.53 -1.37 -20.06
CA VAL A 92 12.74 -2.58 -20.35
C VAL A 92 12.14 -3.19 -19.07
N ASN A 93 12.81 -3.01 -17.92
CA ASN A 93 12.28 -3.37 -16.60
C ASN A 93 11.05 -2.54 -16.18
N LYS A 94 10.72 -1.47 -16.92
CA LYS A 94 9.47 -0.72 -16.73
C LYS A 94 8.23 -1.60 -16.88
N HIS A 95 8.30 -2.70 -17.64
CA HIS A 95 7.17 -3.61 -17.81
C HIS A 95 6.79 -4.36 -16.52
N GLU A 96 7.77 -4.87 -15.77
CA GLU A 96 7.51 -5.49 -14.47
C GLU A 96 7.01 -4.46 -13.45
N TRP A 97 7.52 -3.23 -13.54
CA TRP A 97 7.01 -2.11 -12.76
C TRP A 97 5.56 -1.74 -13.12
N GLU A 98 5.19 -1.78 -14.40
CA GLU A 98 3.81 -1.60 -14.85
C GLU A 98 2.89 -2.72 -14.37
N ILE A 99 3.36 -3.97 -14.31
CA ILE A 99 2.63 -5.09 -13.72
C ILE A 99 2.44 -4.87 -12.22
N PHE A 100 3.49 -4.46 -11.50
CA PHE A 100 3.40 -4.11 -10.09
C PHE A 100 2.44 -2.94 -9.84
N GLU A 101 2.49 -1.88 -10.65
CA GLU A 101 1.54 -0.76 -10.61
C GLU A 101 0.10 -1.22 -10.87
N THR A 102 -0.10 -2.16 -11.81
CA THR A 102 -1.41 -2.71 -12.11
C THR A 102 -1.97 -3.49 -10.92
N ASN A 103 -1.16 -4.35 -10.31
CA ASN A 103 -1.55 -5.09 -9.10
C ASN A 103 -1.85 -4.14 -7.93
N LEU A 104 -1.03 -3.10 -7.74
CA LEU A 104 -1.27 -2.06 -6.74
C LEU A 104 -2.59 -1.33 -6.96
N ASN A 105 -2.87 -0.94 -8.20
CA ASN A 105 -4.12 -0.26 -8.55
C ASN A 105 -5.33 -1.19 -8.36
N GLN A 106 -5.19 -2.50 -8.57
CA GLN A 106 -6.24 -3.46 -8.29
C GLN A 106 -6.51 -3.58 -6.78
N ILE A 107 -5.46 -3.71 -5.96
CA ILE A 107 -5.57 -3.78 -4.49
C ILE A 107 -6.23 -2.52 -3.93
N HIS A 108 -5.88 -1.34 -4.47
CA HIS A 108 -6.41 -0.05 -4.01
C HIS A 108 -7.53 0.51 -4.90
N ASN A 109 -8.19 -0.32 -5.72
CA ASN A 109 -9.15 0.14 -6.72
C ASN A 109 -10.32 0.91 -6.11
N GLU A 110 -10.90 0.40 -5.02
CA GLU A 110 -12.01 1.06 -4.34
C GLU A 110 -11.61 2.43 -3.79
N PHE A 111 -10.42 2.54 -3.18
CA PHE A 111 -9.87 3.81 -2.73
C PHE A 111 -9.66 4.79 -3.89
N ILE A 112 -9.11 4.34 -5.02
CA ILE A 112 -8.90 5.17 -6.21
C ILE A 112 -10.23 5.68 -6.76
N ILE A 113 -11.25 4.82 -6.83
CA ILE A 113 -12.60 5.18 -7.28
C ILE A 113 -13.21 6.23 -6.35
N ASN A 114 -13.17 6.02 -5.03
CA ASN A 114 -13.73 6.94 -4.04
C ASN A 114 -12.99 8.29 -4.06
N LEU A 115 -11.66 8.26 -4.15
CA LEU A 115 -10.82 9.45 -4.24
C LEU A 115 -11.13 10.25 -5.51
N SER A 116 -11.25 9.58 -6.66
CA SER A 116 -11.52 10.23 -7.95
C SER A 116 -12.92 10.85 -8.01
N LYS A 117 -13.92 10.20 -7.37
CA LYS A 117 -15.27 10.76 -7.22
C LYS A 117 -15.28 12.01 -6.34
N LYS A 118 -14.55 11.98 -5.22
CA LYS A 118 -14.52 13.09 -4.24
C LYS A 118 -13.65 14.26 -4.70
N PHE A 119 -12.60 13.98 -5.46
CA PHE A 119 -11.62 14.97 -5.93
C PHE A 119 -11.34 14.79 -7.43
N PRO A 120 -12.28 15.20 -8.31
CA PRO A 120 -12.17 15.00 -9.75
C PRO A 120 -11.05 15.85 -10.41
N ASN A 121 -10.48 16.80 -9.69
CA ASN A 121 -9.37 17.66 -10.14
C ASN A 121 -7.98 17.03 -9.94
N LEU A 122 -7.90 15.82 -9.37
CA LEU A 122 -6.65 15.09 -9.20
C LEU A 122 -6.17 14.52 -10.54
N THR A 123 -4.89 14.73 -10.84
CA THR A 123 -4.24 14.13 -12.00
C THR A 123 -3.83 12.68 -11.67
N PRO A 124 -3.54 11.84 -12.68
CA PRO A 124 -3.04 10.49 -12.43
C PRO A 124 -1.81 10.45 -11.52
N LYS A 125 -0.91 11.45 -11.62
CA LYS A 125 0.25 11.55 -10.72
C LYS A 125 -0.14 11.89 -9.28
N ASP A 126 -1.20 12.66 -9.08
CA ASP A 126 -1.71 12.97 -7.74
C ASP A 126 -2.34 11.73 -7.10
N ILE A 127 -3.14 10.98 -7.86
CA ILE A 127 -3.74 9.71 -7.41
C ILE A 127 -2.65 8.72 -7.01
N LYS A 128 -1.61 8.57 -7.85
CA LYS A 128 -0.45 7.72 -7.56
C LYS A 128 0.24 8.10 -6.25
N LEU A 129 0.43 9.40 -6.01
CA LEU A 129 0.98 9.89 -4.74
C LEU A 129 0.03 9.56 -3.56
N CYS A 130 -1.29 9.71 -3.72
CA CYS A 130 -2.25 9.35 -2.67
C CYS A 130 -2.19 7.86 -2.31
N VAL A 131 -2.06 6.97 -3.30
CA VAL A 131 -1.90 5.52 -3.07
C VAL A 131 -0.66 5.27 -2.23
N TYR A 132 0.50 5.82 -2.61
CA TYR A 132 1.72 5.66 -1.81
C TYR A 132 1.62 6.22 -0.39
N LEU A 133 0.86 7.30 -0.20
CA LEU A 133 0.61 7.85 1.14
C LEU A 133 -0.35 6.99 1.96
N LYS A 134 -1.36 6.37 1.32
CA LYS A 134 -2.28 5.41 1.95
C LYS A 134 -1.54 4.15 2.42
N MET A 135 -0.51 3.74 1.68
CA MET A 135 0.43 2.67 2.06
C MET A 135 1.40 3.09 3.19
N ASN A 136 1.24 4.30 3.74
CA ASN A 136 2.07 4.86 4.81
C ASN A 136 3.56 5.01 4.43
N LEU A 137 3.86 5.26 3.16
CA LEU A 137 5.24 5.47 2.71
C LEU A 137 5.76 6.86 3.08
N SER A 138 7.02 6.92 3.49
CA SER A 138 7.73 8.18 3.71
C SER A 138 8.09 8.84 2.38
N SER A 139 8.25 10.16 2.37
CA SER A 139 8.66 10.88 1.15
C SER A 139 10.03 10.43 0.60
N LYS A 140 10.89 9.85 1.46
CA LYS A 140 12.17 9.25 1.04
C LYS A 140 11.96 7.97 0.25
N GLU A 141 11.00 7.15 0.64
CA GLU A 141 10.65 5.92 -0.07
C GLU A 141 9.82 6.22 -1.33
N ILE A 142 9.00 7.27 -1.33
CA ILE A 142 8.18 7.66 -2.49
C ILE A 142 9.05 8.24 -3.63
N ALA A 143 10.10 8.98 -3.30
CA ALA A 143 10.98 9.64 -4.26
C ALA A 143 11.47 8.71 -5.39
N PRO A 144 12.09 7.54 -5.10
CA PRO A 144 12.49 6.60 -6.15
C PRO A 144 11.30 6.02 -6.93
N LEU A 145 10.17 5.74 -6.28
CA LEU A 145 8.97 5.17 -6.93
C LEU A 145 8.31 6.16 -7.91
N MET A 146 8.44 7.46 -7.64
CA MET A 146 7.94 8.52 -8.51
C MET A 146 9.00 9.04 -9.49
N ASN A 147 10.23 8.52 -9.43
CA ASN A 147 11.38 9.00 -10.20
C ASN A 147 11.57 10.52 -10.11
N ILE A 148 11.47 11.07 -8.90
CA ILE A 148 11.70 12.49 -8.59
C ILE A 148 12.53 12.61 -7.31
N SER A 149 13.10 13.79 -7.07
CA SER A 149 13.82 14.03 -5.81
C SER A 149 12.89 14.02 -4.61
N PHE A 150 13.43 13.73 -3.42
CA PHE A 150 12.72 13.90 -2.14
C PHE A 150 12.04 15.27 -2.04
N ARG A 151 12.75 16.33 -2.47
CA ARG A 151 12.18 17.69 -2.49
C ARG A 151 11.03 17.83 -3.48
N GLY A 152 11.10 17.15 -4.61
CA GLY A 152 10.01 17.04 -5.57
C GLY A 152 8.76 16.42 -4.97
N VAL A 153 8.89 15.33 -4.20
CA VAL A 153 7.78 14.71 -3.46
C VAL A 153 7.17 15.68 -2.47
N GLU A 154 7.99 16.38 -1.67
CA GLU A 154 7.50 17.37 -0.70
C GLU A 154 6.70 18.50 -1.36
N LEU A 155 7.18 19.01 -2.50
CA LEU A 155 6.45 20.02 -3.27
C LEU A 155 5.14 19.45 -3.85
N HIS A 156 5.14 18.19 -4.28
CA HIS A 156 3.94 17.51 -4.74
C HIS A 156 2.91 17.36 -3.60
N ARG A 157 3.33 16.92 -2.41
CA ARG A 157 2.48 16.83 -1.22
C ARG A 157 1.87 18.18 -0.84
N TYR A 158 2.66 19.26 -0.93
CA TYR A 158 2.16 20.61 -0.70
C TYR A 158 1.04 21.00 -1.69
N ARG A 159 1.23 20.73 -2.98
CA ARG A 159 0.22 20.97 -4.02
C ARG A 159 -1.02 20.09 -3.82
N LEU A 160 -0.81 18.83 -3.45
CA LEU A 160 -1.87 17.87 -3.19
C LEU A 160 -2.77 18.31 -2.02
N ARG A 161 -2.19 18.81 -0.91
CA ARG A 161 -2.95 19.39 0.21
C ARG A 161 -3.91 20.48 -0.25
N LYS A 162 -3.46 21.37 -1.13
CA LYS A 162 -4.34 22.42 -1.70
C LYS A 162 -5.47 21.84 -2.53
N LYS A 163 -5.20 20.81 -3.35
CA LYS A 163 -6.24 20.16 -4.16
C LYS A 163 -7.27 19.40 -3.33
N LEU A 164 -6.85 18.88 -2.16
CA LEU A 164 -7.68 18.17 -1.20
C LEU A 164 -8.36 19.09 -0.18
N ASN A 165 -8.15 20.42 -0.28
CA ASN A 165 -8.64 21.43 0.66
C ASN A 165 -8.25 21.16 2.13
N LEU A 166 -7.02 20.67 2.35
CA LEU A 166 -6.49 20.42 3.69
C LEU A 166 -5.75 21.65 4.23
N SER A 167 -5.92 21.90 5.53
CA SER A 167 -5.16 22.92 6.25
C SER A 167 -3.71 22.47 6.49
N GLN A 168 -2.87 23.38 7.00
CA GLN A 168 -1.49 23.06 7.36
C GLN A 168 -1.40 22.10 8.56
N GLU A 169 -2.37 22.15 9.46
CA GLU A 169 -2.41 21.33 10.68
C GLU A 169 -2.92 19.91 10.41
N ASP A 170 -3.66 19.72 9.32
CA ASP A 170 -4.15 18.40 8.95
C ASP A 170 -2.99 17.48 8.55
N ASN A 171 -2.97 16.25 9.06
CA ASN A 171 -2.02 15.26 8.60
C ASN A 171 -2.55 14.61 7.31
N LEU A 172 -1.89 14.91 6.17
CA LEU A 172 -2.26 14.39 4.86
C LEU A 172 -2.36 12.85 4.83
N SER A 173 -1.39 12.15 5.44
CA SER A 173 -1.39 10.68 5.48
C SER A 173 -2.56 10.17 6.32
N LYS A 174 -2.83 10.78 7.48
CA LYS A 174 -3.98 10.42 8.34
C LYS A 174 -5.32 10.66 7.63
N PHE A 175 -5.46 11.77 6.91
CA PHE A 175 -6.65 12.06 6.13
C PHE A 175 -6.90 11.00 5.05
N LEU A 176 -5.85 10.64 4.29
CA LEU A 176 -5.96 9.59 3.27
C LEU A 176 -6.23 8.21 3.88
N LEU A 177 -5.70 7.92 5.07
CA LEU A 177 -6.02 6.70 5.81
C LEU A 177 -7.49 6.62 6.24
N SER A 178 -8.13 7.75 6.53
CA SER A 178 -9.56 7.82 6.91
C SER A 178 -10.55 7.78 5.74
N LEU A 179 -10.06 7.87 4.50
CA LEU A 179 -10.83 7.69 3.26
C LEU A 179 -10.87 6.23 2.84
#